data_AF-A0A965XS14-F1
#
_entry.id   AF-A0A965XS14-F1
#
_cell.length_a   1.000
_cell.length_b   1.000
_cell.length_c   1.000
_cell.angle_alpha   90.00
_cell.angle_beta   90.00
_cell.angle_gamma   90.00
#
_symmetry.space_group_name_H-M   'P 1'
#
loop_
_entity.id
_entity.type
_entity.pdbx_description
1 polymer ?
#
loop_
_entity_poly.entity_id
_entity_poly.type
_entity_poly.pdbx_seq_one_letter_code
_entity_poly.pdbx_strand_id
1 'polypeptide(L)'
;MKTEDGGRSKYVSVQGLHDQSGHERPHFFLTSRRSNPRLLIVFLNIKNWDVWFMKKRSPMLYVFVAIITAMMFFPNGLYAEPIPVEPLGNPRQVETLSHLYWITQNPASWSDSFQILADIDASDTENWGLLLPSGNHTGWPPIGNETVPFTGTFDGRGHGITGIFIDRFYLGVLDFGFFGFLDNASISNLKLFGVTIRGINGVGGLTGIAINGSEIENCHVSGTVFGAYFIGGLIGYLDESEVKESSSSAACTALMVGAGGLLGASSSSLLQNCVAEGPVEALFYAGGLIGIQEEGCSVERCCAFGSVNGLYGVGGLCGGMGFGRIVDSYAQGSATGEEAVGGLIGIIGQQCEITRCYASGYLGDCGNAAIDVGGLIGADDDPGSVITSSYWDIISSGMTVSAGGQGLPTERMQTSSSYVGWDFTQTWAICDGHGYPFLPGVTPDPGPCPIPALSEWGMLILASVLIFLLMRGRRGWQR
;
A
#
# COMPACT_ATOMS: atom_id res chain seq x y z
N MET A 1 -7.33 60.19 -24.81
CA MET A 1 -6.85 61.49 -24.27
C MET A 1 -5.42 61.30 -23.81
N LYS A 2 -4.51 62.19 -24.25
CA LYS A 2 -3.08 62.19 -23.88
C LYS A 2 -2.88 62.89 -22.53
N THR A 3 -1.94 62.39 -21.72
CA THR A 3 -0.70 63.10 -21.41
C THR A 3 0.36 62.10 -20.97
N GLU A 4 1.55 62.28 -21.54
CA GLU A 4 2.76 61.47 -21.41
C GLU A 4 3.57 61.97 -20.20
N ASP A 5 4.27 61.07 -19.50
CA ASP A 5 5.73 61.15 -19.48
C ASP A 5 6.37 59.85 -18.98
N GLY A 6 7.47 59.44 -19.63
CA GLY A 6 8.45 58.57 -18.98
C GLY A 6 8.67 57.14 -19.47
N GLY A 7 8.56 56.86 -20.77
CA GLY A 7 9.56 55.99 -21.42
C GLY A 7 9.32 54.47 -21.56
N ARG A 8 8.70 54.13 -22.69
CA ARG A 8 8.87 52.90 -23.50
C ARG A 8 8.14 51.62 -23.06
N SER A 9 6.85 51.56 -23.38
CA SER A 9 6.24 50.35 -23.94
C SER A 9 6.87 50.04 -25.31
N LYS A 10 7.25 48.79 -25.55
CA LYS A 10 7.54 48.27 -26.89
C LYS A 10 6.62 47.11 -27.19
N TYR A 11 5.81 47.34 -28.22
CA TYR A 11 4.99 46.38 -28.93
C TYR A 11 5.86 45.30 -29.56
N VAL A 12 5.44 44.04 -29.47
CA VAL A 12 5.92 42.98 -30.36
C VAL A 12 4.96 42.92 -31.54
N SER A 13 5.41 43.35 -32.71
CA SER A 13 4.72 43.10 -33.96
C SER A 13 4.91 41.63 -34.34
N VAL A 14 3.83 40.87 -34.44
CA VAL A 14 3.85 39.54 -35.05
C VAL A 14 3.78 39.74 -36.57
N GLN A 15 4.91 39.64 -37.26
CA GLN A 15 4.91 39.38 -38.70
C GLN A 15 4.93 37.88 -38.90
N GLY A 16 3.79 37.32 -39.30
CA GLY A 16 3.71 35.94 -39.79
C GLY A 16 4.43 35.83 -41.13
N LEU A 17 5.47 35.00 -41.19
CA LEU A 17 6.01 34.52 -42.45
C LEU A 17 5.34 33.16 -42.73
N HIS A 18 4.53 33.14 -43.79
CA HIS A 18 3.98 31.92 -44.36
C HIS A 18 5.12 31.09 -44.98
N ASP A 19 5.25 29.84 -44.54
CA ASP A 19 5.86 28.77 -45.33
C ASP A 19 4.87 27.59 -45.41
N GLN A 20 4.75 27.02 -46.60
CA GLN A 20 3.76 26.02 -46.98
C GLN A 20 4.16 24.62 -46.48
N SER A 21 3.87 24.31 -45.21
CA SER A 21 3.65 22.93 -44.74
C SER A 21 3.13 22.96 -43.31
N GLY A 22 1.81 22.83 -43.14
CA GLY A 22 1.11 23.10 -41.89
C GLY A 22 1.27 22.04 -40.80
N HIS A 23 2.39 22.05 -40.06
CA HIS A 23 2.52 21.42 -38.74
C HIS A 23 3.31 22.34 -37.78
N GLU A 24 2.63 22.93 -36.79
CA GLU A 24 3.27 23.72 -35.72
C GLU A 24 3.66 22.83 -34.53
N ARG A 25 4.95 22.84 -34.15
CA ARG A 25 5.44 22.46 -32.81
C ARG A 25 6.07 23.70 -32.16
N PRO A 26 5.66 24.13 -30.96
CA PRO A 26 6.27 25.29 -30.32
C PRO A 26 7.60 24.89 -29.65
N HIS A 27 8.72 25.42 -30.15
CA HIS A 27 10.00 25.45 -29.44
C HIS A 27 10.19 26.83 -28.80
N PHE A 28 10.14 26.90 -27.46
CA PHE A 28 10.47 28.10 -26.71
C PHE A 28 12.00 28.23 -26.55
N PHE A 29 12.58 29.32 -27.06
CA PHE A 29 13.95 29.73 -26.73
C PHE A 29 13.90 30.94 -25.77
N LEU A 30 14.31 30.74 -24.52
CA LEU A 30 14.64 31.82 -23.59
C LEU A 30 16.15 32.01 -23.59
N THR A 31 16.62 33.23 -23.90
CA THR A 31 18.02 33.63 -23.69
C THR A 31 18.09 34.57 -22.49
N SER A 32 18.95 34.26 -21.51
CA SER A 32 19.26 35.11 -20.36
C SER A 32 20.71 35.57 -20.44
N ARG A 33 20.95 36.88 -20.29
CA ARG A 33 22.27 37.53 -20.26
C ARG A 33 22.59 38.00 -18.83
N ARG A 34 23.51 37.25 -18.18
CA ARG A 34 24.54 37.59 -17.14
C ARG A 34 24.14 38.33 -15.83
N SER A 35 24.47 37.75 -14.67
CA SER A 35 25.79 37.92 -13.99
C SER A 35 25.95 37.22 -12.60
N ASN A 36 26.90 36.26 -12.54
CA ASN A 36 27.82 35.88 -11.43
C ASN A 36 27.43 34.93 -10.27
N PRO A 37 28.39 34.13 -9.70
CA PRO A 37 28.69 32.77 -10.20
C PRO A 37 28.74 31.68 -9.10
N ARG A 38 28.15 30.50 -9.34
CA ARG A 38 28.52 29.17 -8.79
C ARG A 38 27.48 28.13 -9.23
N LEU A 39 27.55 27.69 -10.48
CA LEU A 39 27.03 26.38 -10.91
C LEU A 39 27.63 26.10 -12.29
N LEU A 40 28.60 25.20 -12.36
CA LEU A 40 29.17 24.74 -13.63
C LEU A 40 28.25 23.66 -14.19
N ILE A 41 27.22 24.06 -14.94
CA ILE A 41 26.48 23.14 -15.80
C ILE A 41 27.34 22.90 -17.04
N VAL A 42 27.92 21.70 -17.14
CA VAL A 42 28.69 21.27 -18.32
C VAL A 42 27.69 20.84 -19.39
N PHE A 43 27.39 21.73 -20.34
CA PHE A 43 26.84 21.33 -21.63
C PHE A 43 27.99 20.75 -22.49
N LEU A 44 28.00 19.43 -22.67
CA LEU A 44 28.88 18.74 -23.62
C LEU A 44 28.42 19.06 -25.05
N ASN A 45 29.05 20.05 -25.68
CA ASN A 45 28.92 20.31 -27.11
C ASN A 45 30.08 19.62 -27.86
N ILE A 46 29.81 18.45 -28.43
CA ILE A 46 30.76 17.56 -29.12
C ILE A 46 31.07 18.09 -30.53
N LYS A 47 31.66 19.28 -30.66
CA LYS A 47 32.06 19.76 -32.01
C LYS A 47 33.35 20.55 -32.16
N ASN A 48 34.17 20.70 -31.11
CA ASN A 48 35.45 21.44 -31.23
C ASN A 48 36.57 20.92 -30.31
N TRP A 49 36.83 19.60 -30.30
CA TRP A 49 37.94 19.02 -29.52
C TRP A 49 39.25 18.86 -30.30
N ASP A 50 39.30 19.22 -31.59
CA ASP A 50 40.41 18.79 -32.45
C ASP A 50 41.66 19.67 -32.48
N VAL A 51 41.82 20.73 -31.68
CA VAL A 51 42.97 21.65 -31.88
C VAL A 51 43.80 22.01 -30.64
N TRP A 52 43.46 21.56 -29.43
CA TRP A 52 44.22 21.99 -28.24
C TRP A 52 45.00 20.91 -27.46
N PHE A 53 44.77 19.61 -27.70
CA PHE A 53 45.42 18.53 -26.94
C PHE A 53 46.64 17.85 -27.60
N MET A 54 47.23 18.45 -28.64
CA MET A 54 48.40 17.87 -29.34
C MET A 54 49.69 18.66 -29.18
N LYS A 55 50.03 19.15 -27.98
CA LYS A 55 51.37 19.76 -27.78
C LYS A 55 51.98 19.66 -26.37
N LYS A 56 51.84 18.51 -25.68
CA LYS A 56 52.86 17.98 -24.76
C LYS A 56 52.50 16.56 -24.33
N ARG A 57 53.14 15.56 -24.97
CA ARG A 57 53.07 14.15 -24.55
C ARG A 57 53.88 13.99 -23.26
N SER A 58 53.22 13.97 -22.10
CA SER A 58 53.88 13.57 -20.84
C SER A 58 53.39 12.16 -20.47
N PRO A 59 54.29 11.17 -20.31
CA PRO A 59 53.93 9.82 -19.89
C PRO A 59 53.18 9.79 -18.54
N MET A 60 53.45 10.77 -17.68
CA MET A 60 52.79 10.96 -16.39
C MET A 60 51.27 11.20 -16.51
N LEU A 61 50.78 11.84 -17.57
CA LEU A 61 49.34 12.08 -17.73
C LEU A 61 48.59 10.77 -18.05
N TYR A 62 49.20 9.87 -18.83
CA TYR A 62 48.61 8.55 -19.10
C TYR A 62 48.65 7.65 -17.87
N VAL A 63 49.73 7.70 -17.08
CA VAL A 63 49.81 6.98 -15.81
C VAL A 63 48.81 7.53 -14.81
N PHE A 64 48.61 8.85 -14.74
CA PHE A 64 47.64 9.47 -13.82
C PHE A 64 46.19 9.20 -14.23
N VAL A 65 45.87 9.27 -15.53
CA VAL A 65 44.56 8.88 -16.05
C VAL A 65 44.32 7.38 -15.87
N ALA A 66 45.34 6.53 -16.08
CA ALA A 66 45.27 5.08 -15.83
C ALA A 66 45.13 4.74 -14.34
N ILE A 67 45.75 5.51 -13.43
CA ILE A 67 45.58 5.35 -11.99
C ILE A 67 44.20 5.83 -11.55
N ILE A 68 43.66 6.93 -12.09
CA ILE A 68 42.28 7.37 -11.79
C ILE A 68 41.25 6.39 -12.36
N THR A 69 41.44 5.88 -13.58
CA THR A 69 40.57 4.81 -14.11
C THR A 69 40.74 3.52 -13.33
N ALA A 70 41.96 3.11 -12.97
CA ALA A 70 42.18 1.94 -12.12
C ALA A 70 41.57 2.12 -10.71
N MET A 71 41.63 3.33 -10.12
CA MET A 71 40.96 3.66 -8.85
C MET A 71 39.44 3.73 -8.97
N MET A 72 38.89 4.03 -10.15
CA MET A 72 37.47 3.84 -10.47
C MET A 72 37.10 2.36 -10.72
N PHE A 73 38.10 1.48 -10.91
CA PHE A 73 37.95 0.04 -11.16
C PHE A 73 38.46 -0.85 -10.01
N PHE A 74 38.93 -0.28 -8.90
CA PHE A 74 39.15 -1.04 -7.67
C PHE A 74 37.83 -1.00 -6.87
N PRO A 75 37.19 -2.16 -6.68
CA PRO A 75 35.90 -2.21 -6.01
C PRO A 75 36.11 -1.83 -4.55
N ASN A 76 35.44 -0.76 -4.12
CA ASN A 76 35.02 -0.65 -2.74
C ASN A 76 34.27 -1.95 -2.43
N GLY A 77 34.85 -2.82 -1.60
CA GLY A 77 34.31 -4.12 -1.16
C GLY A 77 33.41 -4.85 -2.18
N LEU A 78 33.96 -5.82 -2.92
CA LEU A 78 33.14 -6.84 -3.57
C LEU A 78 32.37 -7.60 -2.48
N TYR A 79 31.19 -7.13 -2.10
CA TYR A 79 30.17 -8.00 -1.54
C TYR A 79 29.64 -8.80 -2.71
N ALA A 80 30.14 -10.03 -2.84
CA ALA A 80 29.73 -10.93 -3.89
C ALA A 80 28.40 -11.56 -3.48
N GLU A 81 27.41 -11.48 -4.37
CA GLU A 81 26.19 -12.29 -4.32
C GLU A 81 26.56 -13.76 -4.04
N PRO A 82 25.76 -14.50 -3.26
CA PRO A 82 26.09 -15.88 -2.92
C PRO A 82 26.19 -16.72 -4.20
N ILE A 83 26.99 -17.78 -4.16
CA ILE A 83 27.01 -18.73 -5.27
C ILE A 83 25.60 -19.34 -5.39
N PRO A 84 24.95 -19.26 -6.56
CA PRO A 84 23.61 -19.81 -6.73
C PRO A 84 23.67 -21.33 -6.65
N VAL A 85 22.78 -21.91 -5.84
CA VAL A 85 22.67 -23.37 -5.65
C VAL A 85 21.28 -23.83 -6.04
N GLU A 86 21.19 -24.79 -6.97
CA GLU A 86 19.90 -25.31 -7.44
C GLU A 86 19.13 -26.00 -6.32
N PRO A 87 17.88 -25.58 -6.01
CA PRO A 87 17.01 -26.31 -5.12
C PRO A 87 16.52 -27.60 -5.81
N LEU A 88 16.78 -28.73 -5.17
CA LEU A 88 16.40 -30.06 -5.66
C LEU A 88 15.03 -30.48 -5.11
N GLY A 89 14.45 -31.50 -5.72
CA GLY A 89 13.14 -32.06 -5.33
C GLY A 89 12.00 -31.67 -6.24
N ASN A 90 10.82 -32.25 -6.00
CA ASN A 90 9.57 -31.90 -6.64
C ASN A 90 8.42 -32.00 -5.61
N PRO A 91 7.96 -30.88 -5.00
CA PRO A 91 8.39 -29.50 -5.22
C PRO A 91 9.87 -29.24 -4.89
N ARG A 92 10.47 -28.22 -5.51
CA ARG A 92 11.86 -27.79 -5.27
C ARG A 92 12.00 -27.20 -3.87
N GLN A 93 13.00 -27.66 -3.13
CA GLN A 93 13.17 -27.38 -1.72
C GLN A 93 14.11 -26.18 -1.48
N VAL A 94 13.57 -25.11 -0.90
CA VAL A 94 14.27 -23.84 -0.63
C VAL A 94 14.58 -23.75 0.87
N GLU A 95 15.87 -23.81 1.22
CA GLU A 95 16.35 -23.80 2.61
C GLU A 95 17.29 -22.63 2.90
N THR A 96 17.83 -21.98 1.86
CA THR A 96 18.92 -21.01 2.00
C THR A 96 18.75 -19.83 1.05
N LEU A 97 19.42 -18.72 1.38
CA LEU A 97 19.52 -17.55 0.52
C LEU A 97 20.15 -17.88 -0.84
N SER A 98 21.07 -18.84 -0.91
CA SER A 98 21.64 -19.33 -2.17
C SER A 98 20.63 -20.05 -3.08
N HIS A 99 19.65 -20.77 -2.51
CA HIS A 99 18.56 -21.36 -3.29
C HIS A 99 17.66 -20.27 -3.86
N LEU A 100 17.30 -19.29 -3.03
CA LEU A 100 16.52 -18.13 -3.45
C LEU A 100 17.22 -17.37 -4.59
N TYR A 101 18.50 -17.06 -4.43
CA TYR A 101 19.29 -16.39 -5.46
C TYR A 101 19.40 -17.23 -6.73
N TRP A 102 19.51 -18.56 -6.64
CA TRP A 102 19.47 -19.40 -7.84
C TRP A 102 18.16 -19.24 -8.62
N ILE A 103 17.01 -19.14 -7.95
CA ILE A 103 15.71 -18.94 -8.62
C ILE A 103 15.72 -17.64 -9.41
N THR A 104 16.27 -16.54 -8.85
CA THR A 104 16.33 -15.25 -9.56
C THR A 104 17.21 -15.33 -10.81
N GLN A 105 18.23 -16.19 -10.81
CA GLN A 105 19.15 -16.36 -11.94
C GLN A 105 18.68 -17.39 -12.98
N ASN A 106 17.60 -18.13 -12.73
CA ASN A 106 17.13 -19.20 -13.61
C ASN A 106 15.65 -19.01 -14.00
N PRO A 107 15.33 -18.07 -14.91
CA PRO A 107 13.95 -17.81 -15.33
C PRO A 107 13.22 -19.01 -15.93
N ALA A 108 13.95 -19.98 -16.48
CA ALA A 108 13.37 -21.24 -16.97
C ALA A 108 12.71 -22.08 -15.86
N SER A 109 12.99 -21.78 -14.58
CA SER A 109 12.38 -22.44 -13.42
C SER A 109 11.15 -21.70 -12.88
N TRP A 110 10.76 -20.54 -13.42
CA TRP A 110 9.66 -19.73 -12.87
C TRP A 110 8.26 -20.30 -13.14
N SER A 111 8.17 -21.42 -13.85
CA SER A 111 6.97 -22.27 -13.97
C SER A 111 6.98 -23.47 -13.01
N ASP A 112 8.05 -23.67 -12.26
CA ASP A 112 8.20 -24.82 -11.35
C ASP A 112 7.45 -24.59 -10.03
N SER A 113 7.38 -25.64 -9.21
CA SER A 113 6.81 -25.59 -7.85
C SER A 113 7.90 -25.53 -6.79
N PHE A 114 7.79 -24.59 -5.85
CA PHE A 114 8.78 -24.32 -4.80
C PHE A 114 8.16 -24.42 -3.41
N GLN A 115 8.93 -24.91 -2.45
CA GLN A 115 8.56 -24.94 -1.03
C GLN A 115 9.70 -24.47 -0.13
N ILE A 116 9.41 -23.56 0.80
CA ILE A 116 10.36 -23.17 1.83
C ILE A 116 10.35 -24.21 2.97
N LEU A 117 11.54 -24.59 3.44
CA LEU A 117 11.72 -25.57 4.52
C LEU A 117 12.35 -24.99 5.80
N ALA A 118 12.83 -23.75 5.75
CA ALA A 118 13.43 -23.05 6.87
C ALA A 118 13.22 -21.54 6.72
N ASP A 119 13.26 -20.79 7.82
CA ASP A 119 13.30 -19.33 7.75
C ASP A 119 14.61 -18.87 7.10
N ILE A 120 14.55 -17.85 6.25
CA ILE A 120 15.69 -17.37 5.47
C ILE A 120 15.99 -15.92 5.82
N ASP A 121 17.23 -15.65 6.20
CA ASP A 121 17.75 -14.29 6.32
C ASP A 121 18.26 -13.81 4.97
N ALA A 122 17.65 -12.75 4.45
CA ALA A 122 17.98 -12.11 3.19
C ALA A 122 18.48 -10.67 3.38
N SER A 123 18.87 -10.28 4.60
CA SER A 123 19.42 -8.94 4.89
C SER A 123 20.64 -8.58 4.04
N ASP A 124 21.47 -9.57 3.69
CA ASP A 124 22.62 -9.41 2.79
C ASP A 124 22.23 -8.84 1.40
N THR A 125 20.96 -8.93 1.01
CA THR A 125 20.46 -8.38 -0.27
C THR A 125 20.65 -6.86 -0.37
N GLU A 126 20.81 -6.13 0.73
CA GLU A 126 21.11 -4.68 0.69
C GLU A 126 22.41 -4.34 -0.05
N ASN A 127 23.32 -5.31 -0.18
CA ASN A 127 24.63 -5.18 -0.82
C ASN A 127 24.68 -5.81 -2.23
N TRP A 128 23.55 -6.29 -2.77
CA TRP A 128 23.51 -7.02 -4.06
C TRP A 128 23.28 -6.12 -5.27
N GLY A 129 23.87 -6.49 -6.41
CA GLY A 129 23.73 -5.75 -7.66
C GLY A 129 24.51 -4.43 -7.71
N LEU A 130 24.04 -3.49 -8.54
CA LEU A 130 24.78 -2.28 -8.91
C LEU A 130 24.76 -1.23 -7.79
N LEU A 131 25.91 -0.62 -7.49
CA LEU A 131 25.98 0.55 -6.61
C LEU A 131 25.36 1.76 -7.32
N LEU A 132 24.29 2.30 -6.72
CA LEU A 132 23.56 3.46 -7.22
C LEU A 132 24.20 4.78 -6.77
N PRO A 133 23.90 5.90 -7.46
CA PRO A 133 24.33 7.24 -7.02
C PRO A 133 23.82 7.64 -5.63
N SER A 134 22.74 7.00 -5.14
CA SER A 134 22.22 7.18 -3.77
C SER A 134 23.16 6.61 -2.70
N GLY A 135 24.10 5.74 -3.07
CA GLY A 135 24.97 4.99 -2.16
C GLY A 135 24.46 3.60 -1.79
N ASN A 136 23.22 3.25 -2.15
CA ASN A 136 22.66 1.90 -1.98
C ASN A 136 23.00 1.00 -3.17
N HIS A 137 22.93 -0.32 -2.99
CA HIS A 137 22.91 -1.24 -4.12
C HIS A 137 21.47 -1.45 -4.65
N THR A 138 21.31 -2.01 -5.85
CA THR A 138 19.98 -2.30 -6.41
C THR A 138 19.19 -3.36 -5.65
N GLY A 139 19.90 -4.21 -4.90
CA GLY A 139 19.37 -5.26 -4.07
C GLY A 139 18.78 -6.45 -4.83
N TRP A 140 17.88 -7.15 -4.15
CA TRP A 140 17.21 -8.36 -4.61
C TRP A 140 16.71 -8.21 -6.07
N PRO A 141 17.06 -9.15 -6.97
CA PRO A 141 16.44 -9.25 -8.29
C PRO A 141 15.06 -9.91 -8.19
N PRO A 142 13.96 -9.22 -8.55
CA PRO A 142 12.62 -9.79 -8.48
C PRO A 142 12.46 -11.07 -9.32
N ILE A 143 11.63 -11.99 -8.83
CA ILE A 143 11.26 -13.22 -9.55
C ILE A 143 10.05 -12.92 -10.44
N GLY A 144 10.14 -13.20 -11.75
CA GLY A 144 9.10 -12.83 -12.71
C GLY A 144 9.20 -11.38 -13.20
N ASN A 145 8.92 -11.16 -14.48
CA ASN A 145 8.81 -9.84 -15.13
C ASN A 145 7.83 -9.90 -16.31
N GLU A 146 7.48 -8.76 -16.91
CA GLU A 146 6.54 -8.69 -18.05
C GLU A 146 6.88 -9.62 -19.23
N THR A 147 8.16 -9.93 -19.47
CA THR A 147 8.58 -10.79 -20.59
C THR A 147 8.55 -12.28 -20.22
N VAL A 148 8.91 -12.59 -18.97
CA VAL A 148 8.91 -13.95 -18.43
C VAL A 148 8.27 -13.87 -17.04
N PRO A 149 6.95 -14.00 -16.93
CA PRO A 149 6.28 -13.94 -15.63
C PRO A 149 6.57 -15.20 -14.81
N PHE A 150 6.36 -15.11 -13.50
CA PHE A 150 6.27 -16.31 -12.67
C PHE A 150 4.86 -16.89 -12.81
N THR A 151 4.78 -18.17 -13.17
CA THR A 151 3.53 -18.92 -13.42
C THR A 151 3.44 -20.20 -12.59
N GLY A 152 4.47 -20.45 -11.78
CA GLY A 152 4.60 -21.62 -10.94
C GLY A 152 3.84 -21.53 -9.63
N THR A 153 4.23 -22.38 -8.68
CA THR A 153 3.70 -22.35 -7.31
C THR A 153 4.81 -22.07 -6.31
N PHE A 154 4.51 -21.30 -5.28
CA PHE A 154 5.45 -20.98 -4.21
C PHE A 154 4.75 -21.07 -2.85
N ASP A 155 5.04 -22.14 -2.11
CA ASP A 155 4.47 -22.39 -0.80
C ASP A 155 5.53 -22.16 0.30
N GLY A 156 5.33 -21.09 1.08
CA GLY A 156 6.20 -20.72 2.18
C GLY A 156 6.11 -21.66 3.38
N ARG A 157 5.10 -22.54 3.44
CA ARG A 157 4.87 -23.49 4.56
C ARG A 157 4.86 -22.83 5.95
N GLY A 158 4.53 -21.55 6.02
CA GLY A 158 4.49 -20.74 7.23
C GLY A 158 5.84 -20.14 7.65
N HIS A 159 6.92 -20.40 6.91
CA HIS A 159 8.25 -19.86 7.14
C HIS A 159 8.39 -18.40 6.66
N GLY A 160 9.32 -17.69 7.29
CA GLY A 160 9.62 -16.29 7.03
C GLY A 160 10.86 -16.07 6.19
N ILE A 161 10.83 -15.08 5.30
CA ILE A 161 12.03 -14.47 4.71
C ILE A 161 12.19 -13.08 5.33
N THR A 162 13.37 -12.78 5.85
CA THR A 162 13.62 -11.53 6.59
C THR A 162 14.58 -10.62 5.81
N GLY A 163 14.36 -9.30 5.87
CA GLY A 163 15.34 -8.31 5.43
C GLY A 163 15.53 -8.16 3.92
N ILE A 164 14.53 -8.53 3.09
CA ILE A 164 14.61 -8.29 1.64
C ILE A 164 14.75 -6.79 1.36
N PHE A 165 15.81 -6.42 0.64
CA PHE A 165 16.07 -5.05 0.20
C PHE A 165 16.01 -4.94 -1.32
N ILE A 166 15.27 -3.94 -1.82
CA ILE A 166 15.15 -3.60 -3.24
C ILE A 166 15.21 -2.07 -3.36
N ASP A 167 16.19 -1.54 -4.08
CA ASP A 167 16.23 -0.12 -4.47
C ASP A 167 16.42 -0.02 -5.97
N ARG A 168 15.32 0.12 -6.71
CA ARG A 168 15.33 0.15 -8.19
C ARG A 168 14.59 1.36 -8.74
N PHE A 169 14.34 2.35 -7.89
CA PHE A 169 13.59 3.57 -8.20
C PHE A 169 14.13 4.35 -9.41
N TYR A 170 15.42 4.26 -9.73
CA TYR A 170 16.03 5.07 -10.79
C TYR A 170 16.22 4.34 -12.12
N LEU A 171 15.76 3.10 -12.23
CA LEU A 171 16.05 2.25 -13.39
C LEU A 171 14.97 2.29 -14.48
N GLY A 172 13.85 2.97 -14.25
CA GLY A 172 12.76 3.11 -15.24
C GLY A 172 12.09 1.78 -15.62
N VAL A 173 12.31 0.73 -14.83
CA VAL A 173 11.60 -0.55 -14.90
C VAL A 173 10.32 -0.49 -14.08
N LEU A 174 9.40 -1.40 -14.37
CA LEU A 174 8.15 -1.63 -13.66
C LEU A 174 8.32 -2.88 -12.76
N ASP A 175 7.35 -3.12 -11.88
CA ASP A 175 7.09 -4.41 -11.21
C ASP A 175 8.07 -4.78 -10.09
N PHE A 176 7.87 -4.14 -8.93
CA PHE A 176 8.78 -4.28 -7.79
C PHE A 176 8.13 -5.05 -6.66
N GLY A 177 8.80 -6.11 -6.22
CA GLY A 177 8.44 -6.94 -5.08
C GLY A 177 9.41 -8.12 -4.95
N PHE A 178 9.15 -9.01 -3.99
CA PHE A 178 9.86 -10.29 -3.94
C PHE A 178 9.66 -11.06 -5.25
N PHE A 179 8.40 -11.10 -5.72
CA PHE A 179 8.04 -11.34 -7.10
C PHE A 179 7.87 -10.00 -7.83
N GLY A 180 8.34 -9.90 -9.07
CA GLY A 180 8.06 -8.75 -9.91
C GLY A 180 6.65 -8.88 -10.48
N PHE A 181 6.42 -9.99 -11.20
CA PHE A 181 5.22 -10.18 -12.02
C PHE A 181 4.72 -11.63 -11.92
N LEU A 182 3.48 -11.79 -11.47
CA LEU A 182 2.75 -13.07 -11.42
C LEU A 182 1.71 -13.14 -12.53
N ASP A 183 1.64 -14.28 -13.21
CA ASP A 183 0.64 -14.57 -14.25
C ASP A 183 0.12 -15.99 -14.05
N ASN A 184 -1.15 -16.14 -13.65
CA ASN A 184 -1.76 -17.43 -13.31
C ASN A 184 -0.89 -18.26 -12.33
N ALA A 185 -0.30 -17.60 -11.33
CA ALA A 185 0.58 -18.23 -10.33
C ALA A 185 -0.14 -18.45 -9.00
N SER A 186 0.39 -19.36 -8.17
CA SER A 186 -0.14 -19.60 -6.83
C SER A 186 0.94 -19.37 -5.75
N ILE A 187 0.72 -18.40 -4.87
CA ILE A 187 1.60 -18.05 -3.77
C ILE A 187 0.85 -18.27 -2.46
N SER A 188 1.41 -19.10 -1.57
CA SER A 188 0.74 -19.44 -0.32
C SER A 188 1.68 -19.49 0.87
N ASN A 189 1.14 -19.22 2.07
CA ASN A 189 1.81 -19.44 3.36
C ASN A 189 3.19 -18.77 3.50
N LEU A 190 3.41 -17.64 2.83
CA LEU A 190 4.69 -16.95 2.78
C LEU A 190 4.67 -15.67 3.62
N LYS A 191 5.69 -15.49 4.46
CA LYS A 191 5.83 -14.30 5.30
C LYS A 191 7.11 -13.57 4.97
N LEU A 192 7.02 -12.28 4.65
CA LEU A 192 8.16 -11.40 4.44
C LEU A 192 8.23 -10.40 5.59
N PHE A 193 9.36 -10.36 6.29
CA PHE A 193 9.54 -9.50 7.44
C PHE A 193 10.62 -8.44 7.23
N GLY A 194 10.31 -7.20 7.59
CA GLY A 194 11.28 -6.09 7.52
C GLY A 194 11.77 -5.81 6.10
N VAL A 195 10.88 -5.89 5.10
CA VAL A 195 11.26 -5.56 3.71
C VAL A 195 11.56 -4.07 3.58
N THR A 196 12.48 -3.71 2.70
CA THR A 196 12.72 -2.32 2.29
C THR A 196 12.68 -2.25 0.77
N ILE A 197 11.58 -1.75 0.21
CA ILE A 197 11.36 -1.75 -1.23
C ILE A 197 11.14 -0.32 -1.74
N ARG A 198 11.93 0.08 -2.74
CA ARG A 198 11.87 1.38 -3.40
C ARG A 198 11.76 1.18 -4.91
N GLY A 199 10.58 1.44 -5.47
CA GLY A 199 10.27 1.28 -6.90
C GLY A 199 9.47 2.46 -7.45
N ILE A 200 9.21 2.51 -8.77
CA ILE A 200 8.43 3.60 -9.36
C ILE A 200 6.94 3.26 -9.43
N ASN A 201 6.59 2.15 -10.07
CA ASN A 201 5.21 1.82 -10.43
C ASN A 201 4.94 0.34 -10.13
N GLY A 202 3.76 0.02 -9.61
CA GLY A 202 3.38 -1.34 -9.25
C GLY A 202 4.35 -1.91 -8.22
N VAL A 203 4.40 -1.28 -7.05
CA VAL A 203 5.33 -1.67 -5.98
C VAL A 203 4.54 -2.39 -4.89
N GLY A 204 4.85 -3.67 -4.70
CA GLY A 204 4.30 -4.47 -3.61
C GLY A 204 5.40 -5.09 -2.76
N GLY A 205 5.09 -5.34 -1.49
CA GLY A 205 5.95 -6.12 -0.60
C GLY A 205 6.23 -7.52 -1.11
N LEU A 206 5.16 -8.23 -1.48
CA LEU A 206 5.20 -9.60 -2.00
C LEU A 206 5.34 -9.60 -3.52
N THR A 207 4.46 -8.91 -4.24
CA THR A 207 4.53 -8.83 -5.70
C THR A 207 4.22 -7.44 -6.23
N GLY A 208 4.93 -7.02 -7.28
CA GLY A 208 4.60 -5.79 -7.97
C GLY A 208 3.24 -5.89 -8.66
N ILE A 209 3.10 -6.89 -9.53
CA ILE A 209 1.89 -7.16 -10.32
C ILE A 209 1.45 -8.62 -10.17
N ALA A 210 0.13 -8.85 -10.12
CA ALA A 210 -0.48 -10.17 -10.21
C ALA A 210 -1.70 -10.16 -11.14
N ILE A 211 -1.69 -11.00 -12.17
CA ILE A 211 -2.74 -11.04 -13.21
C ILE A 211 -3.23 -12.45 -13.57
N ASN A 212 -4.31 -12.50 -14.36
CA ASN A 212 -4.83 -13.67 -15.07
C ASN A 212 -5.10 -14.89 -14.17
N GLY A 213 -5.81 -14.70 -13.06
CA GLY A 213 -6.14 -15.78 -12.13
C GLY A 213 -4.98 -16.14 -11.20
N SER A 214 -4.11 -15.18 -10.89
CA SER A 214 -3.12 -15.40 -9.83
C SER A 214 -3.80 -15.50 -8.47
N GLU A 215 -3.36 -16.45 -7.64
CA GLU A 215 -3.92 -16.74 -6.33
C GLU A 215 -2.87 -16.44 -5.24
N ILE A 216 -3.19 -15.52 -4.33
CA ILE A 216 -2.33 -15.17 -3.19
C ILE A 216 -3.08 -15.48 -1.90
N GLU A 217 -2.57 -16.42 -1.10
CA GLU A 217 -3.28 -16.91 0.09
C GLU A 217 -2.37 -16.98 1.33
N ASN A 218 -2.89 -16.58 2.50
CA ASN A 218 -2.20 -16.70 3.77
C ASN A 218 -0.77 -16.11 3.74
N CYS A 219 -0.63 -14.94 3.13
CA CYS A 219 0.64 -14.23 3.00
C CYS A 219 0.70 -13.02 3.93
N HIS A 220 1.90 -12.70 4.43
CA HIS A 220 2.12 -11.56 5.30
C HIS A 220 3.33 -10.74 4.88
N VAL A 221 3.23 -9.41 4.91
CA VAL A 221 4.38 -8.51 4.74
C VAL A 221 4.47 -7.46 5.85
N SER A 222 5.69 -7.19 6.31
CA SER A 222 6.03 -6.03 7.15
C SER A 222 7.27 -5.33 6.63
N GLY A 223 7.44 -4.04 6.95
CA GLY A 223 8.58 -3.23 6.52
C GLY A 223 8.16 -1.90 5.92
N THR A 224 8.88 -1.44 4.89
CA THR A 224 8.60 -0.17 4.20
C THR A 224 8.53 -0.38 2.70
N VAL A 225 7.46 0.12 2.07
CA VAL A 225 7.25 0.10 0.62
C VAL A 225 7.08 1.53 0.14
N PHE A 226 7.95 1.96 -0.77
CA PHE A 226 8.02 3.34 -1.26
C PHE A 226 8.00 3.37 -2.78
N GLY A 227 7.18 4.25 -3.37
CA GLY A 227 7.24 4.52 -4.80
C GLY A 227 6.39 5.70 -5.25
N ALA A 228 6.02 5.72 -6.54
CA ALA A 228 5.28 6.83 -7.14
C ALA A 228 3.84 6.45 -7.54
N TYR A 229 3.65 5.29 -8.15
CA TYR A 229 2.37 4.84 -8.72
C TYR A 229 2.00 3.46 -8.16
N PHE A 230 0.78 3.32 -7.64
CA PHE A 230 0.21 2.07 -7.13
C PHE A 230 1.11 1.32 -6.17
N ILE A 231 1.13 1.80 -4.92
CA ILE A 231 1.96 1.24 -3.86
C ILE A 231 1.08 0.41 -2.92
N GLY A 232 1.34 -0.89 -2.82
CA GLY A 232 0.67 -1.77 -1.88
C GLY A 232 1.64 -2.38 -0.89
N GLY A 233 1.23 -2.54 0.36
CA GLY A 233 2.08 -3.23 1.32
C GLY A 233 2.30 -4.71 0.97
N LEU A 234 1.31 -5.36 0.33
CA LEU A 234 1.41 -6.72 -0.17
C LEU A 234 1.58 -6.74 -1.71
N ILE A 235 0.68 -6.09 -2.45
CA ILE A 235 0.63 -6.15 -3.92
C ILE A 235 0.49 -4.74 -4.51
N GLY A 236 1.31 -4.39 -5.49
CA GLY A 236 1.19 -3.11 -6.19
C GLY A 236 -0.09 -3.00 -7.00
N TYR A 237 -0.29 -3.91 -7.97
CA TYR A 237 -1.45 -3.98 -8.84
C TYR A 237 -1.98 -5.41 -8.98
N LEU A 238 -3.29 -5.58 -8.81
CA LEU A 238 -3.99 -6.86 -8.86
C LEU A 238 -5.06 -6.81 -9.96
N ASP A 239 -5.01 -7.72 -10.93
CA ASP A 239 -5.99 -7.76 -12.03
C ASP A 239 -6.49 -9.18 -12.30
N GLU A 240 -7.79 -9.35 -12.49
CA GLU A 240 -8.42 -10.66 -12.73
C GLU A 240 -7.92 -11.77 -11.78
N SER A 241 -7.63 -11.44 -10.52
CA SER A 241 -6.90 -12.30 -9.57
C SER A 241 -7.50 -12.24 -8.17
N GLU A 242 -7.00 -13.04 -7.23
CA GLU A 242 -7.53 -13.10 -5.88
C GLU A 242 -6.48 -13.04 -4.76
N VAL A 243 -6.85 -12.37 -3.67
CA VAL A 243 -6.08 -12.37 -2.42
C VAL A 243 -6.97 -12.78 -1.27
N LYS A 244 -6.54 -13.81 -0.54
CA LYS A 244 -7.28 -14.41 0.58
C LYS A 244 -6.41 -14.51 1.82
N GLU A 245 -7.04 -14.29 2.98
CA GLU A 245 -6.44 -14.57 4.30
C GLU A 245 -5.06 -13.92 4.52
N SER A 246 -4.82 -12.78 3.87
CA SER A 246 -3.51 -12.17 3.80
C SER A 246 -3.48 -10.83 4.54
N SER A 247 -2.28 -10.42 4.94
CA SER A 247 -2.13 -9.21 5.75
C SER A 247 -0.87 -8.42 5.41
N SER A 248 -0.90 -7.13 5.74
CA SER A 248 0.27 -6.27 5.67
C SER A 248 0.32 -5.29 6.83
N SER A 249 1.48 -5.20 7.47
CA SER A 249 1.83 -4.17 8.45
C SER A 249 2.88 -3.18 7.89
N ALA A 250 3.12 -3.23 6.57
CA ALA A 250 4.13 -2.39 5.93
C ALA A 250 3.71 -0.91 5.87
N ALA A 251 4.64 -0.01 6.17
CA ALA A 251 4.46 1.41 5.94
C ALA A 251 4.56 1.72 4.44
N CYS A 252 3.49 2.28 3.87
CA CYS A 252 3.35 2.49 2.43
C CYS A 252 3.37 3.98 2.10
N THR A 253 4.22 4.38 1.15
CA THR A 253 4.32 5.78 0.70
C THR A 253 4.30 5.88 -0.82
N ALA A 254 3.32 6.62 -1.37
CA ALA A 254 3.25 6.96 -2.79
C ALA A 254 3.45 8.46 -3.03
N LEU A 255 4.36 8.80 -3.93
CA LEU A 255 4.65 10.19 -4.29
C LEU A 255 3.66 10.79 -5.29
N MET A 256 2.85 9.97 -5.98
CA MET A 256 1.93 10.44 -7.02
C MET A 256 0.52 9.87 -6.86
N VAL A 257 0.20 8.72 -7.46
CA VAL A 257 -1.22 8.41 -7.74
C VAL A 257 -1.99 7.72 -6.61
N GLY A 258 -1.41 6.74 -5.93
CA GLY A 258 -2.20 5.95 -4.97
C GLY A 258 -1.36 5.00 -4.16
N ALA A 259 -1.74 4.84 -2.88
CA ALA A 259 -1.20 3.82 -2.00
C ALA A 259 -2.32 3.15 -1.21
N GLY A 260 -2.19 1.84 -1.01
CA GLY A 260 -2.96 1.11 -0.02
C GLY A 260 -2.09 0.29 0.91
N GLY A 261 -2.56 0.08 2.14
CA GLY A 261 -1.81 -0.71 3.12
C GLY A 261 -1.62 -2.17 2.71
N LEU A 262 -2.55 -2.72 1.91
CA LEU A 262 -2.45 -4.06 1.32
C LEU A 262 -2.26 -4.00 -0.21
N LEU A 263 -3.14 -3.29 -0.92
CA LEU A 263 -3.10 -3.15 -2.38
C LEU A 263 -2.91 -1.71 -2.83
N GLY A 264 -2.04 -1.49 -3.81
CA GLY A 264 -1.95 -0.19 -4.48
C GLY A 264 -3.19 0.09 -5.34
N ALA A 265 -3.50 -0.84 -6.25
CA ALA A 265 -4.72 -0.81 -7.04
C ALA A 265 -5.23 -2.22 -7.38
N SER A 266 -6.52 -2.31 -7.69
CA SER A 266 -7.17 -3.56 -8.10
C SER A 266 -8.19 -3.37 -9.23
N SER A 267 -8.23 -4.31 -10.18
CA SER A 267 -9.23 -4.43 -11.25
C SER A 267 -9.75 -5.87 -11.32
N SER A 268 -11.05 -6.05 -11.55
CA SER A 268 -11.73 -7.34 -11.77
C SER A 268 -11.34 -8.45 -10.78
N SER A 269 -11.06 -8.09 -9.52
CA SER A 269 -10.38 -8.97 -8.56
C SER A 269 -11.19 -9.19 -7.28
N LEU A 270 -10.87 -10.28 -6.57
CA LEU A 270 -11.46 -10.63 -5.28
C LEU A 270 -10.46 -10.41 -4.14
N LEU A 271 -10.87 -9.67 -3.13
CA LEU A 271 -10.17 -9.53 -1.87
C LEU A 271 -11.02 -10.04 -0.72
N GLN A 272 -10.53 -11.04 0.01
CA GLN A 272 -11.31 -11.66 1.07
C GLN A 272 -10.48 -11.95 2.33
N ASN A 273 -11.06 -11.69 3.50
CA ASN A 273 -10.44 -12.00 4.80
C ASN A 273 -9.05 -11.36 4.99
N CYS A 274 -8.87 -10.13 4.53
CA CYS A 274 -7.56 -9.46 4.55
C CYS A 274 -7.45 -8.32 5.57
N VAL A 275 -6.23 -8.08 6.05
CA VAL A 275 -5.95 -7.11 7.12
C VAL A 275 -4.82 -6.15 6.73
N ALA A 276 -5.03 -4.85 6.87
CA ALA A 276 -3.97 -3.85 6.75
C ALA A 276 -3.78 -3.06 8.05
N GLU A 277 -2.56 -3.05 8.58
CA GLU A 277 -2.21 -2.40 9.86
C GLU A 277 -1.20 -1.26 9.68
N GLY A 278 -0.43 -1.28 8.59
CA GLY A 278 0.63 -0.33 8.33
C GLY A 278 0.10 1.07 7.96
N PRO A 279 0.83 2.14 8.31
CA PRO A 279 0.44 3.49 7.94
C PRO A 279 0.59 3.72 6.43
N VAL A 280 -0.27 4.58 5.88
CA VAL A 280 -0.32 4.90 4.45
C VAL A 280 -0.20 6.40 4.24
N GLU A 281 0.69 6.80 3.34
CA GLU A 281 0.86 8.20 2.90
C GLU A 281 0.84 8.27 1.37
N ALA A 282 -0.12 9.01 0.79
CA ALA A 282 -0.17 9.24 -0.65
C ALA A 282 -0.76 10.59 -0.98
N LEU A 283 -0.32 11.24 -2.07
CA LEU A 283 -0.91 12.52 -2.47
C LEU A 283 -2.37 12.35 -2.93
N PHE A 284 -2.63 11.35 -3.77
CA PHE A 284 -3.95 11.00 -4.26
C PHE A 284 -4.30 9.58 -3.84
N TYR A 285 -5.60 9.31 -3.68
CA TYR A 285 -6.16 7.97 -3.46
C TYR A 285 -5.42 7.14 -2.39
N ALA A 286 -5.37 7.70 -1.18
CA ALA A 286 -4.78 7.04 -0.03
C ALA A 286 -5.85 6.16 0.65
N GLY A 287 -5.63 4.85 0.68
CA GLY A 287 -6.55 3.91 1.33
C GLY A 287 -5.87 3.07 2.40
N GLY A 288 -6.53 2.81 3.53
CA GLY A 288 -5.94 1.95 4.56
C GLY A 288 -5.71 0.51 4.08
N LEU A 289 -6.60 -0.04 3.25
CA LEU A 289 -6.48 -1.37 2.64
C LEU A 289 -6.10 -1.28 1.15
N ILE A 290 -6.87 -0.53 0.36
CA ILE A 290 -6.73 -0.42 -1.10
C ILE A 290 -6.62 1.05 -1.49
N GLY A 291 -5.59 1.44 -2.25
CA GLY A 291 -5.50 2.80 -2.77
C GLY A 291 -6.65 3.10 -3.74
N ILE A 292 -6.66 2.39 -4.87
CA ILE A 292 -7.68 2.55 -5.91
C ILE A 292 -8.32 1.21 -6.24
N GLN A 293 -9.64 1.19 -6.24
CA GLN A 293 -10.42 0.11 -6.81
C GLN A 293 -10.95 0.58 -8.17
N GLU A 294 -10.59 -0.12 -9.24
CA GLU A 294 -11.09 0.15 -10.59
C GLU A 294 -12.42 -0.59 -10.80
N GLU A 295 -12.60 -1.26 -11.94
CA GLU A 295 -13.85 -1.92 -12.29
C GLU A 295 -13.91 -3.37 -11.79
N GLY A 296 -15.11 -3.88 -11.50
CA GLY A 296 -15.39 -5.30 -11.29
C GLY A 296 -14.84 -5.90 -9.99
N CYS A 297 -14.38 -5.10 -9.04
CA CYS A 297 -13.76 -5.61 -7.82
C CYS A 297 -14.77 -5.96 -6.72
N SER A 298 -14.43 -6.98 -5.92
CA SER A 298 -15.19 -7.44 -4.76
C SER A 298 -14.31 -7.50 -3.52
N VAL A 299 -14.59 -6.67 -2.52
CA VAL A 299 -13.89 -6.66 -1.23
C VAL A 299 -14.82 -7.20 -0.16
N GLU A 300 -14.41 -8.27 0.53
CA GLU A 300 -15.25 -9.00 1.47
C GLU A 300 -14.51 -9.31 2.77
N ARG A 301 -15.11 -8.98 3.92
CA ARG A 301 -14.54 -9.35 5.23
C ARG A 301 -13.11 -8.85 5.43
N CYS A 302 -12.85 -7.61 5.04
CA CYS A 302 -11.53 -6.99 5.18
C CYS A 302 -11.53 -5.85 6.20
N CYS A 303 -10.35 -5.55 6.75
CA CYS A 303 -10.22 -4.44 7.69
C CYS A 303 -8.90 -3.68 7.60
N ALA A 304 -8.95 -2.41 7.99
CA ALA A 304 -7.81 -1.51 8.04
C ALA A 304 -7.70 -0.76 9.38
N PHE A 305 -6.49 -0.73 9.93
CA PHE A 305 -6.16 -0.09 11.22
C PHE A 305 -5.12 1.02 11.11
N GLY A 306 -4.33 1.03 10.03
CA GLY A 306 -3.26 2.01 9.82
C GLY A 306 -3.78 3.43 9.63
N SER A 307 -3.00 4.43 10.07
CA SER A 307 -3.31 5.83 9.78
C SER A 307 -3.13 6.14 8.30
N VAL A 308 -4.06 6.88 7.70
CA VAL A 308 -4.07 7.23 6.28
C VAL A 308 -3.94 8.73 6.12
N ASN A 309 -2.90 9.19 5.43
CA ASN A 309 -2.67 10.60 5.16
C ASN A 309 -2.61 10.83 3.65
N GLY A 310 -3.33 11.84 3.16
CA GLY A 310 -3.19 12.27 1.78
C GLY A 310 -3.77 13.65 1.49
N LEU A 311 -3.79 14.05 0.22
CA LEU A 311 -4.40 15.33 -0.17
C LEU A 311 -5.84 15.12 -0.67
N TYR A 312 -6.03 14.19 -1.62
CA TYR A 312 -7.31 13.96 -2.29
C TYR A 312 -7.70 12.48 -2.30
N GLY A 313 -8.96 12.17 -1.99
CA GLY A 313 -9.48 10.80 -2.04
C GLY A 313 -8.86 9.94 -0.93
N VAL A 314 -9.11 10.32 0.32
CA VAL A 314 -8.52 9.66 1.48
C VAL A 314 -9.58 8.82 2.17
N GLY A 315 -9.41 7.49 2.20
CA GLY A 315 -10.34 6.57 2.83
C GLY A 315 -9.69 5.67 3.86
N GLY A 316 -10.34 5.48 5.00
CA GLY A 316 -9.84 4.55 6.03
C GLY A 316 -9.70 3.10 5.53
N LEU A 317 -10.51 2.67 4.56
CA LEU A 317 -10.39 1.37 3.88
C LEU A 317 -9.96 1.52 2.41
N CYS A 318 -10.66 2.36 1.64
CA CYS A 318 -10.41 2.53 0.21
C CYS A 318 -10.30 4.00 -0.18
N GLY A 319 -9.23 4.41 -0.87
CA GLY A 319 -9.04 5.80 -1.28
C GLY A 319 -10.06 6.24 -2.34
N GLY A 320 -10.08 5.54 -3.47
CA GLY A 320 -11.03 5.78 -4.56
C GLY A 320 -11.68 4.49 -5.07
N MET A 321 -12.98 4.54 -5.30
CA MET A 321 -13.76 3.44 -5.84
C MET A 321 -14.38 3.75 -7.21
N GLY A 322 -14.05 2.94 -8.21
CA GLY A 322 -14.84 2.72 -9.42
C GLY A 322 -15.84 1.58 -9.23
N PHE A 323 -16.43 1.06 -10.32
CA PHE A 323 -17.49 0.06 -10.28
C PHE A 323 -17.11 -1.20 -9.47
N GLY A 324 -17.82 -1.48 -8.38
CA GLY A 324 -17.60 -2.71 -7.60
C GLY A 324 -18.35 -2.72 -6.27
N ARG A 325 -17.92 -3.59 -5.36
CA ARG A 325 -18.56 -3.73 -4.05
C ARG A 325 -17.61 -3.89 -2.88
N ILE A 326 -18.01 -3.36 -1.72
CA ILE A 326 -17.37 -3.62 -0.43
C ILE A 326 -18.43 -4.16 0.52
N VAL A 327 -18.16 -5.34 1.07
CA VAL A 327 -19.12 -6.09 1.89
C VAL A 327 -18.46 -6.55 3.19
N ASP A 328 -19.21 -6.43 4.30
CA ASP A 328 -18.79 -6.94 5.61
C ASP A 328 -17.38 -6.47 6.04
N SER A 329 -17.03 -5.20 5.80
CA SER A 329 -15.65 -4.69 5.97
C SER A 329 -15.60 -3.41 6.80
N TYR A 330 -14.44 -3.10 7.40
CA TYR A 330 -14.36 -1.96 8.31
C TYR A 330 -13.00 -1.26 8.42
N ALA A 331 -13.04 0.00 8.83
CA ALA A 331 -11.85 0.81 9.08
C ALA A 331 -11.87 1.45 10.48
N GLN A 332 -10.72 1.39 11.16
CA GLN A 332 -10.53 2.00 12.48
C GLN A 332 -9.33 2.95 12.54
N GLY A 333 -8.48 2.95 11.51
CA GLY A 333 -7.37 3.89 11.40
C GLY A 333 -7.84 5.33 11.22
N SER A 334 -7.08 6.30 11.73
CA SER A 334 -7.36 7.72 11.49
C SER A 334 -7.12 8.07 10.03
N ALA A 335 -7.94 8.93 9.45
CA ALA A 335 -7.74 9.45 8.11
C ALA A 335 -7.58 10.97 8.14
N THR A 336 -6.67 11.54 7.34
CA THR A 336 -6.47 12.99 7.25
C THR A 336 -6.18 13.39 5.81
N GLY A 337 -6.89 14.40 5.32
CA GLY A 337 -6.64 14.99 4.01
C GLY A 337 -7.35 16.30 3.77
N GLU A 338 -7.26 16.79 2.53
CA GLU A 338 -7.77 18.11 2.12
C GLU A 338 -9.05 18.02 1.28
N GLU A 339 -9.36 16.91 0.62
CA GLU A 339 -10.57 16.79 -0.21
C GLU A 339 -11.00 15.32 -0.34
N ALA A 340 -12.32 15.08 -0.33
CA ALA A 340 -12.92 13.75 -0.42
C ALA A 340 -12.33 12.78 0.63
N VAL A 341 -12.56 13.10 1.91
CA VAL A 341 -12.04 12.35 3.05
C VAL A 341 -13.18 11.57 3.70
N GLY A 342 -13.06 10.23 3.71
CA GLY A 342 -14.05 9.35 4.31
C GLY A 342 -13.48 8.38 5.32
N GLY A 343 -14.26 8.08 6.37
CA GLY A 343 -13.86 7.09 7.38
C GLY A 343 -13.67 5.68 6.81
N LEU A 344 -14.41 5.33 5.75
CA LEU A 344 -14.26 4.07 5.03
C LEU A 344 -13.77 4.32 3.59
N ILE A 345 -14.45 5.17 2.83
CA ILE A 345 -14.15 5.42 1.41
C ILE A 345 -13.95 6.91 1.17
N GLY A 346 -12.84 7.29 0.53
CA GLY A 346 -12.58 8.68 0.18
C GLY A 346 -13.58 9.20 -0.85
N ILE A 347 -13.56 8.60 -2.04
CA ILE A 347 -14.44 8.96 -3.15
C ILE A 347 -15.03 7.75 -3.87
N ILE A 348 -16.29 7.87 -4.27
CA ILE A 348 -16.97 6.96 -5.20
C ILE A 348 -17.16 7.70 -6.53
N GLY A 349 -16.54 7.19 -7.60
CA GLY A 349 -16.58 7.79 -8.94
C GLY A 349 -17.56 7.15 -9.92
N GLN A 350 -18.06 5.95 -9.59
CA GLN A 350 -19.03 5.19 -10.39
C GLN A 350 -19.94 4.38 -9.46
N GLN A 351 -21.06 3.89 -9.97
CA GLN A 351 -22.01 3.05 -9.23
C GLN A 351 -21.32 1.91 -8.46
N CYS A 352 -21.39 1.99 -7.13
CA CYS A 352 -20.86 0.98 -6.20
C CYS A 352 -21.92 0.40 -5.29
N GLU A 353 -21.62 -0.76 -4.69
CA GLU A 353 -22.41 -1.34 -3.58
C GLU A 353 -21.58 -1.40 -2.29
N ILE A 354 -22.07 -0.76 -1.22
CA ILE A 354 -21.44 -0.78 0.09
C ILE A 354 -22.42 -1.37 1.10
N THR A 355 -22.13 -2.56 1.59
CA THR A 355 -23.08 -3.33 2.39
C THR A 355 -22.46 -3.87 3.68
N ARG A 356 -23.07 -3.55 4.82
CA ARG A 356 -22.62 -4.02 6.15
C ARG A 356 -21.18 -3.62 6.48
N CYS A 357 -20.83 -2.36 6.19
CA CYS A 357 -19.51 -1.83 6.46
C CYS A 357 -19.53 -0.80 7.59
N TYR A 358 -18.39 -0.56 8.23
CA TYR A 358 -18.32 0.53 9.19
C TYR A 358 -16.98 1.26 9.31
N ALA A 359 -17.04 2.50 9.78
CA ALA A 359 -15.87 3.30 10.12
C ALA A 359 -15.93 3.82 11.57
N SER A 360 -14.80 3.80 12.26
CA SER A 360 -14.67 4.35 13.63
C SER A 360 -13.41 5.19 13.84
N GLY A 361 -12.56 5.30 12.83
CA GLY A 361 -11.34 6.10 12.88
C GLY A 361 -11.62 7.60 12.97
N TYR A 362 -10.73 8.32 13.65
CA TYR A 362 -10.78 9.78 13.74
C TYR A 362 -10.41 10.44 12.41
N LEU A 363 -11.18 11.44 11.97
CA LEU A 363 -10.97 12.09 10.67
C LEU A 363 -10.17 13.40 10.71
N GLY A 364 -9.59 13.77 11.86
CA GLY A 364 -8.56 14.82 11.94
C GLY A 364 -9.05 16.25 11.66
N ASP A 365 -8.16 17.22 11.85
CA ASP A 365 -8.30 18.60 11.36
C ASP A 365 -8.18 18.63 9.81
N CYS A 366 -8.96 17.82 9.09
CA CYS A 366 -9.20 18.02 7.66
C CYS A 366 -9.74 19.45 7.52
N GLY A 367 -8.85 20.36 7.11
CA GLY A 367 -8.91 21.77 7.52
C GLY A 367 -10.22 22.47 7.15
N ASN A 368 -10.39 23.72 7.57
CA ASN A 368 -11.58 24.54 7.21
C ASN A 368 -11.82 24.69 5.68
N ALA A 369 -10.89 24.22 4.84
CA ALA A 369 -10.99 24.19 3.38
C ALA A 369 -11.35 22.81 2.82
N ALA A 370 -11.48 21.76 3.65
CA ALA A 370 -11.77 20.43 3.16
C ALA A 370 -13.19 20.35 2.60
N ILE A 371 -13.27 20.00 1.32
CA ILE A 371 -14.52 19.82 0.59
C ILE A 371 -14.82 18.31 0.64
N ASP A 372 -16.07 17.96 0.95
CA ASP A 372 -16.57 16.58 1.00
C ASP A 372 -15.85 15.68 2.01
N VAL A 373 -15.93 16.05 3.28
CA VAL A 373 -15.55 15.18 4.41
C VAL A 373 -16.77 14.48 4.97
N GLY A 374 -16.71 13.15 5.10
CA GLY A 374 -17.81 12.36 5.61
C GLY A 374 -17.38 11.23 6.52
N GLY A 375 -18.22 10.92 7.52
CA GLY A 375 -17.91 9.91 8.52
C GLY A 375 -17.72 8.49 7.97
N LEU A 376 -18.41 8.12 6.88
CA LEU A 376 -18.24 6.85 6.18
C LEU A 376 -17.64 7.05 4.78
N ILE A 377 -18.31 7.85 3.96
CA ILE A 377 -17.93 8.22 2.60
C ILE A 377 -17.71 9.73 2.53
N GLY A 378 -16.58 10.15 1.97
CA GLY A 378 -16.24 11.55 1.72
C GLY A 378 -17.12 12.14 0.62
N ALA A 379 -16.89 11.71 -0.62
CA ALA A 379 -17.66 12.12 -1.80
C ALA A 379 -18.30 10.91 -2.52
N ASP A 380 -19.50 11.09 -3.05
CA ASP A 380 -20.19 10.14 -3.92
C ASP A 380 -20.72 10.89 -5.15
N ASP A 381 -19.98 10.76 -6.25
CA ASP A 381 -20.27 11.48 -7.50
C ASP A 381 -21.30 10.74 -8.37
N ASP A 382 -21.73 9.54 -7.98
CA ASP A 382 -22.69 8.73 -8.73
C ASP A 382 -23.99 8.46 -7.93
N PRO A 383 -25.14 9.03 -8.34
CA PRO A 383 -26.41 8.81 -7.65
C PRO A 383 -26.94 7.37 -7.74
N GLY A 384 -26.31 6.50 -8.53
CA GLY A 384 -26.63 5.08 -8.64
C GLY A 384 -26.04 4.20 -7.52
N SER A 385 -25.12 4.72 -6.71
CA SER A 385 -24.48 3.99 -5.62
C SER A 385 -25.49 3.52 -4.56
N VAL A 386 -25.29 2.30 -4.06
CA VAL A 386 -26.20 1.67 -3.08
C VAL A 386 -25.44 1.42 -1.78
N ILE A 387 -25.75 2.20 -0.75
CA ILE A 387 -25.16 2.08 0.58
C ILE A 387 -26.21 1.54 1.55
N THR A 388 -26.01 0.30 2.01
CA THR A 388 -27.00 -0.42 2.83
C THR A 388 -26.39 -0.93 4.13
N SER A 389 -27.10 -0.76 5.24
CA SER A 389 -26.70 -1.28 6.55
C SER A 389 -25.26 -0.94 6.95
N SER A 390 -24.77 0.24 6.57
CA SER A 390 -23.39 0.67 6.78
C SER A 390 -23.35 1.92 7.66
N TYR A 391 -22.37 1.97 8.56
CA TYR A 391 -22.42 2.88 9.72
C TYR A 391 -21.09 3.58 9.99
N TRP A 392 -21.13 4.76 10.58
CA TRP A 392 -19.93 5.36 11.17
C TRP A 392 -20.19 5.85 12.60
N ASP A 393 -19.14 5.91 13.39
CA ASP A 393 -19.21 6.45 14.74
C ASP A 393 -19.07 7.98 14.73
N ILE A 394 -20.14 8.71 15.06
CA ILE A 394 -20.17 10.18 15.02
C ILE A 394 -19.31 10.84 16.09
N ILE A 395 -19.00 10.13 17.18
CA ILE A 395 -18.23 10.67 18.31
C ILE A 395 -16.74 10.41 18.07
N SER A 396 -16.36 9.18 17.71
CA SER A 396 -14.95 8.84 17.49
C SER A 396 -14.39 9.45 16.20
N SER A 397 -15.20 9.53 15.14
CA SER A 397 -14.78 10.19 13.88
C SER A 397 -14.72 11.71 13.99
N GLY A 398 -15.51 12.29 14.90
CA GLY A 398 -15.76 13.73 14.95
C GLY A 398 -16.73 14.24 13.86
N MET A 399 -17.35 13.34 13.08
CA MET A 399 -18.19 13.71 11.93
C MET A 399 -19.67 13.42 12.18
N THR A 400 -20.51 14.42 11.91
CA THR A 400 -21.98 14.30 11.99
C THR A 400 -22.66 14.05 10.66
N VAL A 401 -21.92 14.11 9.54
CA VAL A 401 -22.43 13.98 8.17
C VAL A 401 -21.58 13.00 7.36
N SER A 402 -22.14 12.48 6.27
CA SER A 402 -21.44 11.67 5.27
C SER A 402 -22.25 11.64 3.98
N ALA A 403 -21.60 11.39 2.83
CA ALA A 403 -22.28 11.22 1.55
C ALA A 403 -23.23 10.00 1.54
N GLY A 404 -22.96 8.99 2.36
CA GLY A 404 -23.81 7.80 2.48
C GLY A 404 -23.66 7.07 3.81
N GLY A 405 -24.59 6.15 4.07
CA GLY A 405 -24.65 5.37 5.32
C GLY A 405 -25.36 6.07 6.47
N GLN A 406 -25.23 5.54 7.68
CA GLN A 406 -25.89 6.06 8.88
C GLN A 406 -24.91 6.29 10.03
N GLY A 407 -24.89 7.52 10.56
CA GLY A 407 -24.11 7.86 11.75
C GLY A 407 -24.77 7.36 13.01
N LEU A 408 -23.99 6.74 13.90
CA LEU A 408 -24.41 6.29 15.22
C LEU A 408 -23.42 6.79 16.28
N PRO A 409 -23.87 7.11 17.50
CA PRO A 409 -22.95 7.40 18.61
C PRO A 409 -22.21 6.13 19.05
N THR A 410 -21.03 6.27 19.66
CA THR A 410 -20.17 5.16 20.09
C THR A 410 -20.89 4.06 20.85
N GLU A 411 -21.74 4.40 21.83
CA GLU A 411 -22.50 3.41 22.60
C GLU A 411 -23.37 2.52 21.70
N ARG A 412 -23.98 3.10 20.66
CA ARG A 412 -24.80 2.37 19.68
C ARG A 412 -23.95 1.55 18.73
N MET A 413 -22.78 2.06 18.31
CA MET A 413 -21.79 1.30 17.54
C MET A 413 -21.20 0.11 18.33
N GLN A 414 -21.21 0.19 19.65
CA GLN A 414 -20.79 -0.91 20.52
C GLN A 414 -21.96 -1.80 20.96
N THR A 415 -23.09 -1.76 20.25
CA THR A 415 -24.28 -2.55 20.57
C THR A 415 -24.78 -3.31 19.35
N SER A 416 -24.78 -4.64 19.41
CA SER A 416 -25.23 -5.58 18.38
C SER A 416 -26.60 -5.24 17.78
N SER A 417 -27.57 -4.93 18.64
CA SER A 417 -28.95 -4.60 18.24
C SER A 417 -29.10 -3.32 17.41
N SER A 418 -28.04 -2.51 17.29
CA SER A 418 -28.02 -1.33 16.42
C SER A 418 -27.80 -1.65 14.95
N TYR A 419 -27.22 -2.82 14.65
CA TYR A 419 -26.80 -3.20 13.30
C TYR A 419 -27.89 -3.99 12.58
N VAL A 420 -28.66 -3.31 11.75
CA VAL A 420 -29.78 -3.91 11.03
C VAL A 420 -29.27 -4.73 9.84
N GLY A 421 -29.65 -5.99 9.76
CA GLY A 421 -29.28 -6.89 8.67
C GLY A 421 -27.88 -7.51 8.79
N TRP A 422 -27.21 -7.35 9.94
CA TRP A 422 -25.93 -7.99 10.23
C TRP A 422 -26.15 -9.36 10.88
N ASP A 423 -25.27 -10.30 10.56
CA ASP A 423 -25.27 -11.64 11.15
C ASP A 423 -24.17 -11.78 12.20
N PHE A 424 -24.55 -11.72 13.48
CA PHE A 424 -23.67 -11.93 14.63
C PHE A 424 -23.54 -13.39 15.06
N THR A 425 -24.03 -14.33 14.24
CA THR A 425 -23.90 -15.77 14.51
C THR A 425 -22.80 -16.42 13.69
N GLN A 426 -22.50 -15.90 12.49
CA GLN A 426 -21.49 -16.46 11.59
C GLN A 426 -20.49 -15.42 11.09
N THR A 427 -20.96 -14.24 10.67
CA THR A 427 -20.10 -13.26 9.99
C THR A 427 -19.35 -12.36 10.95
N TRP A 428 -20.07 -11.79 11.91
CA TRP A 428 -19.58 -10.78 12.85
C TRP A 428 -19.62 -11.30 14.28
N ALA A 429 -18.77 -10.76 15.14
CA ALA A 429 -18.88 -10.87 16.58
C ALA A 429 -18.78 -9.48 17.22
N ILE A 430 -19.42 -9.31 18.37
CA ILE A 430 -19.37 -8.10 19.17
C ILE A 430 -19.59 -8.46 20.64
N CYS A 431 -18.89 -7.78 21.53
CA CYS A 431 -19.19 -7.79 22.96
C CYS A 431 -19.82 -6.44 23.32
N ASP A 432 -21.15 -6.45 23.54
CA ASP A 432 -21.93 -5.23 23.74
C ASP A 432 -21.35 -4.37 24.89
N GLY A 433 -21.07 -3.09 24.60
CA GLY A 433 -20.46 -2.13 25.53
C GLY A 433 -18.95 -2.26 25.74
N HIS A 434 -18.29 -3.17 25.03
CA HIS A 434 -16.86 -3.48 25.23
C HIS A 434 -16.02 -3.44 23.95
N GLY A 435 -16.60 -3.04 22.81
CA GLY A 435 -15.87 -2.89 21.56
C GLY A 435 -16.80 -2.80 20.35
N TYR A 436 -16.21 -2.48 19.20
CA TYR A 436 -16.91 -2.49 17.92
C TYR A 436 -17.08 -3.92 17.39
N PRO A 437 -18.00 -4.17 16.44
CA PRO A 437 -18.04 -5.43 15.71
C PRO A 437 -16.70 -5.78 15.07
N PHE A 438 -16.31 -7.04 15.13
CA PHE A 438 -15.11 -7.55 14.48
C PHE A 438 -15.43 -8.81 13.69
N LEU A 439 -14.51 -9.20 12.82
CA LEU A 439 -14.63 -10.37 11.94
C LEU A 439 -13.89 -11.55 12.57
N PRO A 440 -14.59 -12.56 13.11
CA PRO A 440 -13.94 -13.73 13.71
C PRO A 440 -13.08 -14.44 12.68
N GLY A 441 -11.88 -14.85 13.09
CA GLY A 441 -10.91 -15.55 12.24
C GLY A 441 -10.10 -14.66 11.31
N VAL A 442 -10.48 -13.39 11.12
CA VAL A 442 -9.70 -12.41 10.35
C VAL A 442 -8.85 -11.56 11.27
N THR A 443 -9.45 -11.05 12.35
CA THR A 443 -8.74 -10.28 13.38
C THR A 443 -8.63 -11.06 14.68
N PRO A 444 -7.59 -10.82 15.50
CA PRO A 444 -7.47 -11.43 16.82
C PRO A 444 -8.72 -11.15 17.67
N ASP A 445 -9.17 -12.17 18.41
CA ASP A 445 -10.28 -12.03 19.37
C ASP A 445 -9.87 -11.01 20.47
N PRO A 446 -10.65 -9.93 20.69
CA PRO A 446 -10.37 -8.95 21.74
C PRO A 446 -10.43 -9.53 23.16
N GLY A 447 -10.84 -10.80 23.31
CA GLY A 447 -10.86 -11.54 24.56
C GLY A 447 -12.29 -11.83 25.04
N PRO A 448 -12.43 -12.62 26.12
CA PRO A 448 -13.74 -13.04 26.58
C PRO A 448 -14.58 -11.84 27.00
N CYS A 449 -15.82 -11.82 26.53
CA CYS A 449 -16.77 -10.78 26.90
C CYS A 449 -16.95 -10.78 28.44
N PRO A 450 -16.75 -9.63 29.12
CA PRO A 450 -16.89 -9.57 30.55
C PRO A 450 -18.25 -10.11 30.99
N ILE A 451 -18.25 -11.05 31.92
CA ILE A 451 -19.49 -11.56 32.50
C ILE A 451 -20.14 -10.37 33.20
N PRO A 452 -21.40 -10.00 32.90
CA PRO A 452 -22.06 -8.90 33.57
C PRO A 452 -21.98 -9.15 35.07
N ALA A 453 -21.35 -8.25 35.82
CA ALA A 453 -21.46 -8.26 37.26
C ALA A 453 -22.95 -8.23 37.57
N LEU A 454 -23.45 -9.23 38.30
CA LEU A 454 -24.83 -9.25 38.77
C LEU A 454 -25.16 -7.85 39.29
N SER A 455 -26.18 -7.21 38.73
CA SER A 455 -26.64 -5.90 39.19
C SER A 455 -26.77 -5.93 40.72
N GLU A 456 -26.63 -4.80 41.42
CA GLU A 456 -26.83 -4.78 42.89
C GLU A 456 -28.16 -5.46 43.28
N TRP A 457 -29.17 -5.36 42.41
CA TRP A 457 -30.43 -6.09 42.50
C TRP A 457 -30.30 -7.61 42.31
N GLY A 458 -29.50 -8.09 41.36
CA GLY A 458 -29.17 -9.51 41.19
C GLY A 458 -28.42 -10.09 42.39
N MET A 459 -27.49 -9.32 42.98
CA MET A 459 -26.83 -9.70 44.23
C MET A 459 -27.79 -9.66 45.43
N LEU A 460 -28.70 -8.68 45.50
CA LEU A 460 -29.74 -8.61 46.54
C LEU A 460 -30.77 -9.72 46.43
N ILE A 461 -31.14 -10.14 45.21
CA ILE A 461 -32.04 -11.28 44.97
C ILE A 461 -31.35 -12.59 45.38
N LEU A 462 -30.09 -12.79 44.99
CA LEU A 462 -29.32 -13.96 45.42
C LEU A 462 -29.12 -13.99 46.94
N ALA A 463 -28.80 -12.84 47.56
CA ALA A 463 -28.67 -12.73 49.00
C ALA A 463 -30.00 -13.00 49.73
N SER A 464 -31.13 -12.50 49.21
CA SER A 464 -32.46 -12.73 49.80
C SER A 464 -32.95 -14.17 49.62
N VAL A 465 -32.63 -14.83 48.50
CA VAL A 465 -32.86 -16.27 48.30
C VAL A 465 -31.99 -17.09 49.26
N LEU A 466 -30.73 -16.73 49.46
CA LEU A 466 -29.83 -17.41 50.41
C LEU A 466 -30.32 -17.25 51.86
N ILE A 467 -30.73 -16.03 52.24
CA ILE A 467 -31.30 -15.74 53.57
C ILE A 467 -32.61 -16.50 53.77
N PHE A 468 -33.48 -16.60 52.77
CA PHE A 468 -34.73 -17.35 52.84
C PHE A 468 -34.49 -18.86 53.02
N LEU A 469 -33.49 -19.42 52.34
CA LEU A 469 -33.07 -20.82 52.49
C LEU A 469 -32.45 -21.09 53.88
N LEU A 470 -31.61 -20.18 54.38
CA LEU A 470 -31.05 -20.26 55.75
C LEU A 470 -32.15 -20.13 56.83
N MET A 471 -33.17 -19.30 56.60
CA MET A 471 -34.32 -19.17 57.51
C MET A 471 -35.24 -20.41 57.46
N ARG A 472 -35.41 -21.06 56.30
CA ARG A 472 -36.12 -22.35 56.21
C ARG A 472 -35.36 -23.48 56.88
N GLY A 473 -34.02 -23.51 56.75
CA GLY A 473 -33.16 -24.49 57.42
C GLY A 473 -33.27 -24.43 58.95
N ARG A 474 -33.47 -23.24 59.53
CA ARG A 474 -33.67 -23.09 60.99
C ARG A 474 -35.05 -23.51 61.50
N ARG A 475 -36.10 -23.52 60.68
CA ARG A 475 -37.44 -23.98 61.09
C ARG A 475 -37.58 -25.51 61.11
N GLY A 476 -36.62 -26.25 60.56
CA GLY A 476 -36.56 -27.72 60.63
C GLY A 476 -35.98 -28.28 61.93
N TRP A 477 -35.48 -27.43 62.85
CA TRP A 477 -34.81 -27.84 64.09
C TRP A 477 -35.61 -27.52 65.37
N GLN A 478 -36.87 -27.06 65.26
CA GLN A 478 -37.77 -26.80 66.40
C GLN A 478 -39.10 -27.58 66.34
N ARG A 479 -39.10 -28.79 65.77
CA ARG A 479 -40.20 -29.74 65.96
C ARG A 479 -39.68 -31.10 66.35
#